data_AF-A0A832B564-F1
#
_entry.id   AF-A0A832B564-F1
#
_cell.length_a   1.000
_cell.length_b   1.000
_cell.length_c   1.000
_cell.angle_alpha   90.00
_cell.angle_beta   90.00
_cell.angle_gamma   90.00
#
_symmetry.space_group_name_H-M   'P 1'
#
loop_
_entity.id
_entity.type
_entity.pdbx_description
1 polymer ?
#
loop_
_entity_poly.entity_id
_entity_poly.type
_entity_poly.pdbx_seq_one_letter_code
_entity_poly.pdbx_strand_id
1 'polypeptide(L)'
;MLSLTTLVVALILSGGSKTGPRIGEVRMALEPFDQREVQLLSGPCKTAMDTNLKYLLELDVDRLLYNFRVNAGLPAPGTPLGGWEAPDVEVRGHFTGHYLSACSLLYRATGDPRLKQRVDTMVAELAKCQKALGGEYLSAFPTSFFDRLESGRQIPWAPYYTIHKIMAGLFDAYSLCGNKQALEVLKGMAAYFKKRTDRLAIADMDRVLNTEFGGMSEVLHNLYSVTKDPAHLELAHRFDQAAFLGPLALDHDDLSRIHANTQIPKICGAARRYEVTGDPRYRETVTYFWDRVVNHRTYATGGCTNGEAWGDPDRLADSLSATNQECCTTYNMLKVTRYLLRWTGAVKYGDFYGRAFFNGILGTQEPGTGMLMYYVPLASGFRRPFGTPYNSFWCCYGTGIESFAKLNDSIYFHSGNALYV
;
A
#
# COMPACT_ATOMS: atom_id res chain seq x y z
N MET A 1 -62.13 10.19 9.03
CA MET A 1 -61.31 11.42 9.18
C MET A 1 -60.83 11.45 10.62
N LEU A 2 -59.75 10.75 11.02
CA LEU A 2 -58.31 11.05 10.88
C LEU A 2 -57.84 12.30 11.64
N SER A 3 -57.12 12.09 12.75
CA SER A 3 -55.92 12.85 13.15
C SER A 3 -55.23 12.11 14.32
N LEU A 4 -54.27 11.24 14.02
CA LEU A 4 -52.80 11.43 14.15
C LEU A 4 -52.29 11.49 15.61
N THR A 5 -51.87 10.34 16.17
CA THR A 5 -50.47 9.92 16.40
C THR A 5 -49.63 10.82 17.32
N THR A 6 -49.38 10.34 18.54
CA THR A 6 -48.08 10.52 19.19
C THR A 6 -47.78 9.27 20.04
N LEU A 7 -47.11 8.31 19.42
CA LEU A 7 -46.57 7.12 20.11
C LEU A 7 -45.25 7.54 20.75
N VAL A 8 -45.25 7.78 22.05
CA VAL A 8 -44.01 7.96 22.84
C VAL A 8 -43.39 6.59 23.05
N VAL A 9 -42.41 6.23 22.22
CA VAL A 9 -41.53 5.09 22.48
C VAL A 9 -40.41 5.59 23.40
N ALA A 10 -40.59 5.35 24.70
CA ALA A 10 -39.50 5.42 25.66
C ALA A 10 -38.56 4.23 25.41
N LEU A 11 -37.39 4.47 24.80
CA LEU A 11 -36.35 3.45 24.70
C LEU A 11 -35.60 3.37 26.03
N ILE A 12 -35.69 2.19 26.63
CA ILE A 12 -34.98 1.77 27.84
C ILE A 12 -33.46 1.86 27.59
N LEU A 13 -32.81 2.85 28.20
CA LEU A 13 -31.37 2.88 28.38
C LEU A 13 -31.05 2.26 29.74
N SER A 14 -30.84 0.94 29.76
CA SER A 14 -30.16 0.30 30.89
C SER A 14 -29.56 -1.04 30.50
N GLY A 15 -28.23 -1.14 30.60
CA GLY A 15 -27.54 -2.41 30.86
C GLY A 15 -27.02 -3.18 29.64
N GLY A 16 -26.08 -2.59 28.89
CA GLY A 16 -25.19 -3.34 27.98
C GLY A 16 -23.75 -3.21 28.44
N SER A 17 -23.16 -4.31 28.92
CA SER A 17 -21.77 -4.39 29.35
C SER A 17 -20.79 -3.85 28.30
N LYS A 18 -19.86 -2.99 28.72
CA LYS A 18 -18.65 -2.61 27.96
C LYS A 18 -17.71 -3.81 27.81
N THR A 19 -18.10 -4.79 27.03
CA THR A 19 -17.18 -5.77 26.47
C THR A 19 -17.08 -5.45 24.98
N GLY A 20 -16.00 -4.77 24.60
CA GLY A 20 -15.62 -4.70 23.19
C GLY A 20 -15.54 -6.11 22.59
N PRO A 21 -15.63 -6.25 21.26
CA PRO A 21 -15.54 -7.56 20.61
C PRO A 21 -14.30 -8.30 21.14
N ARG A 22 -14.51 -9.52 21.65
CA ARG A 22 -13.41 -10.38 22.09
C ARG A 22 -12.49 -10.59 20.89
N ILE A 23 -11.23 -10.22 21.06
CA ILE A 23 -10.14 -10.48 20.12
C ILE A 23 -10.00 -12.00 20.02
N GLY A 24 -10.64 -12.60 19.03
CA GLY A 24 -10.39 -13.99 18.65
C GLY A 24 -9.19 -14.02 17.73
N GLU A 25 -8.21 -14.87 18.01
CA GLU A 25 -7.10 -15.09 17.10
C GLU A 25 -7.66 -15.60 15.76
N VAL A 26 -7.44 -14.84 14.68
CA VAL A 26 -7.89 -15.22 13.35
C VAL A 26 -7.07 -16.42 12.89
N ARG A 27 -7.71 -17.58 12.79
CA ARG A 27 -7.07 -18.77 12.27
C ARG A 27 -6.86 -18.65 10.76
N MET A 28 -5.60 -18.67 10.34
CA MET A 28 -5.24 -18.77 8.93
C MET A 28 -5.44 -20.22 8.44
N ALA A 29 -5.99 -20.38 7.24
CA ALA A 29 -6.07 -21.67 6.57
C ALA A 29 -4.71 -22.07 6.01
N LEU A 30 -3.99 -21.10 5.42
CA LEU A 30 -2.66 -21.28 4.84
C LEU A 30 -1.69 -20.24 5.41
N GLU A 31 -0.49 -20.70 5.77
CA GLU A 31 0.63 -19.86 6.15
C GLU A 31 1.66 -19.84 5.01
N PRO A 32 2.19 -18.67 4.64
CA PRO A 32 3.27 -18.62 3.66
C PRO A 32 4.61 -18.96 4.29
N PHE A 33 5.51 -19.50 3.49
CA PHE A 33 6.93 -19.56 3.86
C PHE A 33 7.55 -18.17 3.94
N ASP A 34 8.53 -18.01 4.81
CA ASP A 34 9.38 -16.82 4.82
C ASP A 34 10.20 -16.76 3.52
N GLN A 35 10.47 -15.56 3.02
CA GLN A 35 11.21 -15.41 1.75
C GLN A 35 12.63 -16.01 1.81
N ARG A 36 13.21 -16.22 3.00
CA ARG A 36 14.51 -16.91 3.17
C ARG A 36 14.42 -18.41 2.91
N GLU A 37 13.23 -18.98 2.98
CA GLU A 37 12.98 -20.42 2.86
C GLU A 37 12.67 -20.81 1.41
N VAL A 38 12.46 -19.84 0.51
CA VAL A 38 12.11 -20.08 -0.90
C VAL A 38 13.13 -19.40 -1.81
N GLN A 39 14.03 -20.19 -2.41
CA GLN A 39 15.05 -19.68 -3.32
C GLN A 39 14.60 -19.78 -4.79
N LEU A 40 14.67 -18.67 -5.51
CA LEU A 40 14.51 -18.66 -6.97
C LEU A 40 15.76 -19.24 -7.65
N LEU A 41 15.56 -20.31 -8.42
CA LEU A 41 16.57 -20.88 -9.30
C LEU A 41 16.64 -20.11 -10.62
N SER A 42 17.64 -20.42 -11.45
CA SER A 42 17.81 -19.85 -12.78
C SER A 42 16.52 -19.94 -13.60
N GLY A 43 16.06 -18.79 -14.11
CA GLY A 43 14.82 -18.67 -14.86
C GLY A 43 14.32 -17.22 -14.90
N PRO A 44 13.19 -16.96 -15.57
CA PRO A 44 12.69 -15.59 -15.80
C PRO A 44 12.50 -14.77 -14.52
N CYS A 45 11.97 -15.38 -13.45
CA CYS A 45 11.78 -14.70 -12.17
C CYS A 45 13.11 -14.34 -11.52
N LYS A 46 14.13 -15.22 -11.57
CA LYS A 46 15.46 -14.92 -11.03
C LYS A 46 16.15 -13.82 -11.82
N THR A 47 16.06 -13.85 -13.15
CA THR A 47 16.58 -12.78 -14.02
C THR A 47 15.92 -11.44 -13.67
N ALA A 48 14.60 -11.39 -13.55
CA ALA A 48 13.89 -10.16 -13.21
C ALA A 48 14.24 -9.65 -11.79
N MET A 49 14.36 -10.55 -10.82
CA MET A 49 14.83 -10.21 -9.47
C MET A 49 16.25 -9.62 -9.49
N ASP A 50 17.17 -10.19 -10.27
CA ASP A 50 18.55 -9.72 -10.40
C ASP A 50 18.65 -8.39 -11.15
N THR A 51 17.82 -8.19 -12.18
CA THR A 51 17.70 -6.90 -12.88
C THR A 51 17.23 -5.81 -11.92
N ASN A 52 16.23 -6.11 -11.07
CA ASN A 52 15.78 -5.19 -10.03
C ASN A 52 16.86 -4.92 -8.98
N LEU A 53 17.58 -5.95 -8.52
CA LEU A 53 18.71 -5.82 -7.60
C LEU A 53 19.74 -4.82 -8.14
N LYS A 54 20.12 -4.97 -9.40
CA LYS A 54 21.08 -4.09 -10.07
C LYS A 54 20.59 -2.64 -10.05
N TYR A 55 19.33 -2.40 -10.41
CA TYR A 55 18.76 -1.04 -10.43
C TYR A 55 18.71 -0.42 -9.03
N LEU A 56 18.27 -1.16 -8.00
CA LEU A 56 18.24 -0.69 -6.61
C LEU A 56 19.63 -0.31 -6.08
N LEU A 57 20.67 -1.03 -6.50
CA LEU A 57 22.05 -0.73 -6.10
C LEU A 57 22.68 0.42 -6.90
N GLU A 58 22.18 0.71 -8.11
CA GLU A 58 22.60 1.85 -8.94
C GLU A 58 22.10 3.18 -8.38
N LEU A 59 20.93 3.19 -7.74
CA LEU A 59 20.35 4.41 -7.18
C LEU A 59 21.23 5.01 -6.07
N ASP A 60 21.52 6.30 -6.23
CA ASP A 60 22.29 7.08 -5.26
C ASP A 60 21.40 7.48 -4.07
N VAL A 61 21.84 7.10 -2.88
CA VAL A 61 21.19 7.37 -1.59
C VAL A 61 21.08 8.87 -1.33
N ASP A 62 22.09 9.66 -1.71
CA ASP A 62 22.04 11.11 -1.48
C ASP A 62 20.96 11.79 -2.32
N ARG A 63 20.74 11.30 -3.55
CA ARG A 63 19.67 11.79 -4.44
C ARG A 63 18.28 11.42 -3.90
N LEU A 64 18.11 10.21 -3.35
CA LEU A 64 16.86 9.75 -2.72
C LEU A 64 16.52 10.53 -1.43
N LEU A 65 17.53 11.01 -0.71
CA LEU A 65 17.38 11.76 0.55
C LEU A 65 17.34 13.28 0.34
N TYR A 66 17.60 13.76 -0.87
CA TYR A 66 17.76 15.18 -1.18
C TYR A 66 16.61 16.03 -0.62
N ASN A 67 15.37 15.72 -1.01
CA ASN A 67 14.20 16.50 -0.60
C ASN A 67 13.90 16.40 0.90
N PHE A 68 14.22 15.29 1.55
CA PHE A 68 14.09 15.14 3.01
C PHE A 68 15.07 16.07 3.75
N ARG A 69 16.32 16.12 3.29
CA ARG A 69 17.36 17.00 3.85
C ARG A 69 17.03 18.46 3.62
N VAL A 70 16.59 18.84 2.43
CA VAL A 70 16.13 20.21 2.12
C VAL A 70 15.00 20.62 3.07
N ASN A 71 13.97 19.78 3.20
CA ASN A 71 12.85 20.06 4.10
C ASN A 71 13.29 20.18 5.58
N ALA A 72 14.26 19.35 6.00
CA ALA A 72 14.82 19.35 7.34
C ALA A 72 15.86 20.47 7.61
N GLY A 73 16.17 21.32 6.61
CA GLY A 73 17.21 22.35 6.74
C GLY A 73 18.63 21.78 6.88
N LEU A 74 18.88 20.56 6.39
CA LEU A 74 20.17 19.87 6.43
C LEU A 74 20.90 19.98 5.07
N PRO A 75 22.24 19.82 5.04
CA PRO A 75 22.98 19.73 3.78
C PRO A 75 22.43 18.60 2.89
N ALA A 76 22.12 18.92 1.63
CA ALA A 76 21.56 17.99 0.66
C ALA A 76 22.56 17.79 -0.52
N PRO A 77 23.59 16.94 -0.37
CA PRO A 77 24.50 16.63 -1.46
C PRO A 77 23.79 15.87 -2.60
N GLY A 78 24.39 15.93 -3.79
CA GLY A 78 23.86 15.27 -4.99
C GLY A 78 22.84 16.12 -5.76
N THR A 79 22.46 15.62 -6.94
CA THR A 79 21.43 16.25 -7.79
C THR A 79 20.07 15.62 -7.49
N PRO A 80 19.00 16.41 -7.27
CA PRO A 80 17.67 15.85 -7.04
C PRO A 80 17.25 14.89 -8.16
N LEU A 81 16.40 13.94 -7.80
CA LEU A 81 15.71 13.10 -8.77
C LEU A 81 14.69 13.94 -9.56
N GLY A 82 14.38 13.53 -10.79
CA GLY A 82 13.35 14.15 -11.61
C GLY A 82 11.99 13.46 -11.46
N GLY A 83 11.10 13.66 -12.43
CA GLY A 83 9.79 13.02 -12.44
C GLY A 83 8.96 13.39 -11.21
N TRP A 84 8.27 12.42 -10.61
CA TRP A 84 7.45 12.66 -9.42
C TRP A 84 8.25 12.88 -8.12
N GLU A 85 9.57 12.68 -8.15
CA GLU A 85 10.49 12.98 -7.07
C GLU A 85 11.16 14.36 -7.22
N ALA A 86 10.80 15.13 -8.26
CA ALA A 86 11.33 16.47 -8.46
C ALA A 86 10.99 17.40 -7.27
N PRO A 87 11.87 18.35 -6.91
CA PRO A 87 11.69 19.18 -5.71
C PRO A 87 10.38 19.98 -5.66
N ASP A 88 9.83 20.32 -6.82
CA ASP A 88 8.60 21.08 -7.01
C ASP A 88 7.34 20.21 -7.09
N VAL A 89 7.47 18.88 -7.13
CA VAL A 89 6.33 17.96 -7.18
C VAL A 89 5.82 17.64 -5.77
N GLU A 90 4.49 17.67 -5.59
CA GLU A 90 3.85 17.56 -4.27
C GLU A 90 3.84 16.14 -3.68
N VAL A 91 4.14 15.11 -4.47
CA VAL A 91 4.23 13.71 -4.00
C VAL A 91 5.65 13.25 -3.72
N ARG A 92 6.67 14.11 -3.90
CA ARG A 92 8.09 13.78 -3.66
C ARG A 92 8.32 13.11 -2.30
N GLY A 93 9.28 12.20 -2.25
CA GLY A 93 9.59 11.32 -1.13
C GLY A 93 8.79 10.02 -1.11
N HIS A 94 7.78 9.84 -1.97
CA HIS A 94 6.99 8.62 -2.00
C HIS A 94 7.81 7.43 -2.52
N PHE A 95 8.65 7.65 -3.53
CA PHE A 95 9.51 6.61 -4.07
C PHE A 95 10.59 6.21 -3.07
N THR A 96 11.08 7.15 -2.24
CA THR A 96 12.03 6.83 -1.16
C THR A 96 11.45 5.83 -0.16
N GLY A 97 10.15 5.92 0.16
CA GLY A 97 9.44 4.92 0.95
C GLY A 97 9.41 3.54 0.27
N HIS A 98 9.01 3.51 -1.01
CA HIS A 98 9.01 2.28 -1.83
C HIS A 98 10.41 1.65 -1.96
N TYR A 99 11.45 2.47 -2.12
CA TYR A 99 12.84 2.02 -2.20
C TYR A 99 13.24 1.30 -0.92
N LEU A 100 12.88 1.86 0.24
CA LEU A 100 13.18 1.24 1.53
C LEU A 100 12.46 -0.12 1.71
N SER A 101 11.19 -0.22 1.29
CA SER A 101 10.46 -1.49 1.22
C SER A 101 11.12 -2.48 0.26
N ALA A 102 11.43 -2.08 -0.96
CA ALA A 102 12.03 -2.94 -1.99
C ALA A 102 13.40 -3.49 -1.57
N CYS A 103 14.29 -2.65 -1.02
CA CYS A 103 15.57 -3.11 -0.48
C CYS A 103 15.38 -4.08 0.69
N SER A 104 14.38 -3.85 1.55
CA SER A 104 14.11 -4.71 2.70
C SER A 104 13.55 -6.08 2.31
N LEU A 105 12.60 -6.10 1.39
CA LEU A 105 12.04 -7.32 0.79
C LEU A 105 13.13 -8.14 0.08
N LEU A 106 13.93 -7.47 -0.74
CA LEU A 106 14.95 -8.15 -1.52
C LEU A 106 16.12 -8.63 -0.66
N TYR A 107 16.48 -7.89 0.40
CA TYR A 107 17.41 -8.39 1.41
C TYR A 107 16.88 -9.64 2.09
N ARG A 108 15.59 -9.66 2.47
CA ARG A 108 14.98 -10.84 3.09
C ARG A 108 15.00 -12.05 2.14
N ALA A 109 14.75 -11.83 0.85
CA ALA A 109 14.75 -12.90 -0.14
C ALA A 109 16.15 -13.43 -0.51
N THR A 110 17.19 -12.60 -0.46
CA THR A 110 18.52 -12.94 -1.03
C THR A 110 19.66 -13.02 -0.01
N GLY A 111 19.50 -12.36 1.14
CA GLY A 111 20.58 -12.17 2.12
C GLY A 111 21.68 -11.20 1.68
N ASP A 112 21.51 -10.45 0.56
CA ASP A 112 22.57 -9.57 0.03
C ASP A 112 22.91 -8.42 1.02
N PRO A 113 24.12 -8.40 1.60
CA PRO A 113 24.48 -7.42 2.63
C PRO A 113 24.51 -5.98 2.11
N ARG A 114 24.66 -5.77 0.79
CA ARG A 114 24.66 -4.43 0.19
C ARG A 114 23.30 -3.77 0.32
N LEU A 115 22.22 -4.53 0.17
CA LEU A 115 20.86 -4.04 0.39
C LEU A 115 20.63 -3.67 1.85
N LYS A 116 21.10 -4.49 2.79
CA LYS A 116 21.03 -4.16 4.21
C LYS A 116 21.79 -2.88 4.54
N GLN A 117 22.97 -2.68 3.95
CA GLN A 117 23.72 -1.43 4.10
C GLN A 117 22.93 -0.22 3.57
N ARG A 118 22.25 -0.35 2.42
CA ARG A 118 21.37 0.71 1.88
C ARG A 118 20.23 1.02 2.86
N VAL A 119 19.52 0.01 3.35
CA VAL A 119 18.44 0.16 4.34
C VAL A 119 18.94 0.89 5.59
N ASP A 120 20.02 0.41 6.19
CA ASP A 120 20.55 0.98 7.44
C ASP A 120 21.00 2.44 7.26
N THR A 121 21.62 2.75 6.11
CA THR A 121 22.04 4.12 5.77
C THR A 121 20.83 5.03 5.59
N MET A 122 19.84 4.61 4.80
CA MET A 122 18.62 5.38 4.56
C MET A 122 17.89 5.70 5.87
N VAL A 123 17.72 4.70 6.74
CA VAL A 123 17.06 4.87 8.05
C VAL A 123 17.83 5.85 8.93
N ALA A 124 19.16 5.72 9.00
CA ALA A 124 19.98 6.62 9.82
C ALA A 124 19.86 8.08 9.36
N GLU A 125 19.85 8.33 8.05
CA GLU A 125 19.71 9.68 7.49
C GLU A 125 18.29 10.24 7.63
N LEU A 126 17.26 9.41 7.42
CA LEU A 126 15.87 9.79 7.67
C LEU A 126 15.65 10.14 9.15
N ALA A 127 16.26 9.40 10.08
CA ALA A 127 16.20 9.71 11.51
C ALA A 127 16.85 11.06 11.85
N LYS A 128 17.98 11.42 11.19
CA LYS A 128 18.57 12.76 11.33
C LYS A 128 17.61 13.85 10.84
N CYS A 129 16.96 13.64 9.70
CA CYS A 129 15.96 14.56 9.15
C CYS A 129 14.77 14.71 10.11
N GLN A 130 14.23 13.60 10.61
CA GLN A 130 13.11 13.62 11.58
C GLN A 130 13.51 14.39 12.85
N LYS A 131 14.72 14.16 13.38
CA LYS A 131 15.23 14.89 14.55
C LYS A 131 15.31 16.40 14.30
N ALA A 132 15.82 16.81 13.14
CA ALA A 132 15.90 18.23 12.77
C ALA A 132 14.51 18.87 12.57
N LEU A 133 13.50 18.08 12.17
CA LEU A 133 12.11 18.47 12.03
C LEU A 133 11.30 18.42 13.35
N GLY A 134 11.97 18.31 14.51
CA GLY A 134 11.32 18.32 15.83
C GLY A 134 11.03 16.93 16.41
N GLY A 135 11.57 15.85 15.81
CA GLY A 135 11.67 14.52 16.42
C GLY A 135 10.55 13.54 16.07
N GLU A 136 9.40 14.01 15.60
CA GLU A 136 8.27 13.12 15.29
C GLU A 136 7.85 13.19 13.81
N TYR A 137 7.86 14.39 13.21
CA TYR A 137 7.49 14.58 11.81
C TYR A 137 8.63 14.19 10.86
N LEU A 138 8.30 13.44 9.81
CA LEU A 138 9.23 13.10 8.74
C LEU A 138 8.49 13.12 7.39
N SER A 139 8.99 13.91 6.46
CA SER A 139 8.57 13.93 5.05
C SER A 139 9.60 14.70 4.21
N ALA A 140 9.51 14.55 2.89
CA ALA A 140 10.21 15.36 1.90
C ALA A 140 9.55 16.73 1.63
N PHE A 141 8.43 17.03 2.31
CA PHE A 141 7.70 18.28 2.22
C PHE A 141 7.29 18.82 3.61
N PRO A 142 7.05 20.13 3.74
CA PRO A 142 6.74 20.75 5.03
C PRO A 142 5.33 20.40 5.52
N THR A 143 5.09 20.61 6.82
CA THR A 143 3.79 20.31 7.47
C THR A 143 2.63 21.14 6.90
N SER A 144 2.92 22.24 6.21
CA SER A 144 1.92 23.12 5.58
C SER A 144 1.04 22.43 4.53
N PHE A 145 1.49 21.29 3.99
CA PHE A 145 0.67 20.45 3.11
C PHE A 145 -0.56 19.92 3.86
N PHE A 146 -0.37 19.48 5.11
CA PHE A 146 -1.48 19.02 5.92
C PHE A 146 -2.35 20.18 6.42
N ASP A 147 -1.78 21.37 6.70
CA ASP A 147 -2.57 22.55 7.06
C ASP A 147 -3.52 22.95 5.91
N ARG A 148 -3.02 22.91 4.67
CA ARG A 148 -3.81 23.14 3.44
C ARG A 148 -4.89 22.08 3.24
N LEU A 149 -4.53 20.80 3.40
CA LEU A 149 -5.48 19.70 3.26
C LEU A 149 -6.63 19.80 4.27
N GLU A 150 -6.31 20.04 5.54
CA GLU A 150 -7.28 20.11 6.64
C GLU A 150 -8.20 21.33 6.52
N SER A 151 -7.66 22.47 6.08
CA SER A 151 -8.45 23.68 5.81
C SER A 151 -9.30 23.59 4.53
N GLY A 152 -9.07 22.59 3.69
CA GLY A 152 -9.76 22.43 2.41
C GLY A 152 -9.38 23.48 1.36
N ARG A 153 -8.24 24.17 1.53
CA ARG A 153 -7.76 25.23 0.64
C ARG A 153 -6.41 24.85 0.05
N GLN A 154 -6.26 25.01 -1.26
CA GLN A 154 -5.04 24.61 -1.99
C GLN A 154 -4.67 23.15 -1.68
N ILE A 155 -5.66 22.25 -1.84
CA ILE A 155 -5.54 20.83 -1.49
C ILE A 155 -4.30 20.24 -2.20
N PRO A 156 -3.29 19.76 -1.46
CA PRO A 156 -2.13 19.09 -2.07
C PRO A 156 -2.52 17.80 -2.77
N TRP A 157 -1.73 17.36 -3.73
CA TRP A 157 -2.00 16.16 -4.52
C TRP A 157 -2.32 14.91 -3.67
N ALA A 158 -1.40 14.42 -2.83
CA ALA A 158 -1.65 13.22 -2.01
C ALA A 158 -0.66 13.08 -0.83
N PRO A 159 -0.69 13.96 0.19
CA PRO A 159 0.34 13.96 1.23
C PRO A 159 0.29 12.70 2.11
N TYR A 160 -0.89 12.20 2.48
CA TYR A 160 -1.00 10.97 3.28
C TYR A 160 -0.57 9.72 2.50
N TYR A 161 -0.73 9.70 1.17
CA TYR A 161 -0.16 8.64 0.34
C TYR A 161 1.36 8.57 0.46
N THR A 162 2.06 9.71 0.38
CA THR A 162 3.52 9.76 0.53
C THR A 162 3.92 9.31 1.93
N ILE A 163 3.23 9.80 2.98
CA ILE A 163 3.47 9.37 4.36
C ILE A 163 3.29 7.86 4.52
N HIS A 164 2.24 7.28 3.94
CA HIS A 164 2.04 5.84 3.95
C HIS A 164 3.26 5.10 3.37
N LYS A 165 3.82 5.54 2.24
CA LYS A 165 5.00 4.87 1.66
C LYS A 165 6.21 4.93 2.57
N ILE A 166 6.47 6.09 3.17
CA ILE A 166 7.58 6.26 4.11
C ILE A 166 7.38 5.36 5.34
N MET A 167 6.17 5.33 5.90
CA MET A 167 5.84 4.49 7.05
C MET A 167 5.96 2.99 6.72
N ALA A 168 5.48 2.57 5.54
CA ALA A 168 5.59 1.18 5.09
C ALA A 168 7.04 0.76 4.91
N GLY A 169 7.87 1.59 4.27
CA GLY A 169 9.31 1.35 4.14
C GLY A 169 10.02 1.21 5.49
N LEU A 170 9.71 2.09 6.46
CA LEU A 170 10.27 2.00 7.81
C LEU A 170 9.81 0.72 8.55
N PHE A 171 8.55 0.34 8.37
CA PHE A 171 8.03 -0.90 8.94
C PHE A 171 8.73 -2.13 8.35
N ASP A 172 8.96 -2.15 7.03
CA ASP A 172 9.66 -3.23 6.34
C ASP A 172 11.13 -3.29 6.75
N ALA A 173 11.81 -2.15 6.88
CA ALA A 173 13.17 -2.07 7.40
C ALA A 173 13.29 -2.67 8.83
N TYR A 174 12.29 -2.45 9.67
CA TYR A 174 12.24 -3.07 10.99
C TYR A 174 11.96 -4.58 10.90
N SER A 175 10.86 -4.96 10.25
CA SER A 175 10.32 -6.32 10.29
C SER A 175 11.13 -7.33 9.48
N LEU A 176 11.72 -6.89 8.36
CA LEU A 176 12.45 -7.76 7.43
C LEU A 176 13.97 -7.69 7.63
N CYS A 177 14.49 -6.52 8.01
CA CYS A 177 15.94 -6.28 8.19
C CYS A 177 16.38 -6.16 9.66
N GLY A 178 15.46 -6.18 10.62
CA GLY A 178 15.76 -6.07 12.05
C GLY A 178 16.20 -4.67 12.48
N ASN A 179 15.96 -3.62 11.69
CA ASN A 179 16.40 -2.26 12.00
C ASN A 179 15.49 -1.61 13.07
N LYS A 180 15.94 -1.62 14.33
CA LYS A 180 15.20 -1.06 15.47
C LYS A 180 15.04 0.46 15.39
N GLN A 181 15.98 1.19 14.79
CA GLN A 181 15.87 2.64 14.62
C GLN A 181 14.71 2.99 13.70
N ALA A 182 14.45 2.18 12.66
CA ALA A 182 13.31 2.38 11.77
C ALA A 182 11.97 2.32 12.53
N LEU A 183 11.83 1.40 13.49
CA LEU A 183 10.64 1.32 14.34
C LEU A 183 10.46 2.57 15.21
N GLU A 184 11.54 3.12 15.77
CA GLU A 184 11.45 4.35 16.57
C GLU A 184 11.06 5.57 15.72
N VAL A 185 11.63 5.69 14.51
CA VAL A 185 11.23 6.74 13.56
C VAL A 185 9.75 6.61 13.20
N LEU A 186 9.30 5.38 12.89
CA LEU A 186 7.91 5.09 12.55
C LEU A 186 6.94 5.41 13.70
N LYS A 187 7.29 5.06 14.94
CA LYS A 187 6.50 5.41 16.14
C LYS A 187 6.39 6.93 16.31
N GLY A 188 7.47 7.67 16.09
CA GLY A 188 7.45 9.13 16.08
C GLY A 188 6.46 9.68 15.05
N MET A 189 6.49 9.16 13.82
CA MET A 189 5.54 9.56 12.77
C MET A 189 4.10 9.24 13.16
N ALA A 190 3.83 8.04 13.69
CA ALA A 190 2.50 7.66 14.14
C ALA A 190 1.99 8.57 15.27
N ALA A 191 2.84 8.91 16.24
CA ALA A 191 2.50 9.86 17.31
C ALA A 191 2.17 11.26 16.77
N TYR A 192 2.94 11.75 15.79
CA TYR A 192 2.66 13.03 15.13
C TYR A 192 1.29 13.04 14.46
N PHE A 193 1.00 12.05 13.60
CA PHE A 193 -0.25 11.99 12.86
C PHE A 193 -1.46 11.66 13.74
N LYS A 194 -1.26 10.94 14.86
CA LYS A 194 -2.31 10.79 15.88
C LYS A 194 -2.69 12.13 16.49
N LYS A 195 -1.72 12.87 17.04
CA LYS A 195 -1.99 14.20 17.63
C LYS A 195 -2.64 15.16 16.64
N ARG A 196 -2.30 15.03 15.35
CA ARG A 196 -2.85 15.85 14.28
C ARG A 196 -4.30 15.49 13.98
N THR A 197 -4.56 14.22 13.68
CA THR A 197 -5.91 13.75 13.36
C THR A 197 -6.86 13.83 14.56
N ASP A 198 -6.41 13.63 15.80
CA ASP A 198 -7.23 13.74 17.02
C ASP A 198 -7.89 15.12 17.20
N ARG A 199 -7.40 16.16 16.52
CA ARG A 199 -7.97 17.51 16.53
C ARG A 199 -9.11 17.71 15.51
N LEU A 200 -9.23 16.81 14.54
CA LEU A 200 -10.22 16.90 13.47
C LEU A 200 -11.53 16.25 13.92
N ALA A 201 -12.63 16.98 13.78
CA ALA A 201 -13.96 16.38 13.89
C ALA A 201 -14.16 15.33 12.80
N ILE A 202 -15.14 14.43 12.98
CA ILE A 202 -15.41 13.34 12.03
C ILE A 202 -15.63 13.89 10.61
N ALA A 203 -16.45 14.93 10.46
CA ALA A 203 -16.73 15.54 9.15
C ALA A 203 -15.49 16.15 8.48
N ASP A 204 -14.55 16.70 9.27
CA ASP A 204 -13.29 17.22 8.74
C ASP A 204 -12.36 16.09 8.33
N MET A 205 -12.30 15.01 9.11
CA MET A 205 -11.55 13.81 8.75
C MET A 205 -12.10 13.19 7.46
N ASP A 206 -13.41 13.05 7.32
CA ASP A 206 -14.04 12.52 6.11
C ASP A 206 -13.70 13.37 4.87
N ARG A 207 -13.68 14.71 5.02
CA ARG A 207 -13.22 15.61 3.95
C ARG A 207 -11.76 15.38 3.59
N VAL A 208 -10.88 15.24 4.59
CA VAL A 208 -9.46 14.92 4.39
C VAL A 208 -9.27 13.60 3.63
N LEU A 209 -10.08 12.58 3.93
CA LEU A 209 -10.02 11.27 3.29
C LEU A 209 -10.53 11.23 1.84
N ASN A 210 -11.09 12.34 1.33
CA ASN A 210 -11.39 12.48 -0.10
C ASN A 210 -10.12 12.71 -0.94
N THR A 211 -9.00 13.08 -0.31
CA THR A 211 -7.67 13.09 -0.93
C THR A 211 -6.98 11.75 -0.68
N GLU A 212 -6.26 11.23 -1.66
CA GLU A 212 -5.63 9.92 -1.56
C GLU A 212 -4.66 9.81 -0.37
N PHE A 213 -4.84 8.74 0.41
CA PHE A 213 -4.05 8.43 1.59
C PHE A 213 -3.39 7.05 1.54
N GLY A 214 -3.52 6.32 0.43
CA GLY A 214 -2.98 4.96 0.29
C GLY A 214 -3.42 4.01 1.42
N GLY A 215 -2.52 3.13 1.84
CA GLY A 215 -2.72 2.11 2.88
C GLY A 215 -2.33 2.56 4.28
N MET A 216 -2.60 3.81 4.67
CA MET A 216 -2.35 4.30 6.04
C MET A 216 -2.95 3.35 7.09
N SER A 217 -4.20 2.90 6.87
CA SER A 217 -4.84 1.92 7.75
C SER A 217 -4.02 0.62 7.85
N GLU A 218 -3.51 0.07 6.75
CA GLU A 218 -2.71 -1.18 6.76
C GLU A 218 -1.42 -1.04 7.58
N VAL A 219 -0.61 -0.02 7.31
CA VAL A 219 0.68 0.17 8.01
C VAL A 219 0.51 0.44 9.50
N LEU A 220 -0.57 1.12 9.90
CA LEU A 220 -0.86 1.38 11.31
C LEU A 220 -1.37 0.13 12.04
N HIS A 221 -2.15 -0.73 11.39
CA HIS A 221 -2.49 -2.05 11.93
C HIS A 221 -1.25 -2.96 12.04
N ASN A 222 -0.33 -2.89 11.09
CA ASN A 222 0.97 -3.56 11.16
C ASN A 222 1.79 -3.07 12.37
N LEU A 223 1.88 -1.75 12.56
CA LEU A 223 2.56 -1.16 13.71
C LEU A 223 1.91 -1.58 15.05
N TYR A 224 0.58 -1.55 15.14
CA TYR A 224 -0.14 -2.06 16.30
C TYR A 224 0.17 -3.52 16.59
N SER A 225 0.33 -4.36 15.56
CA SER A 225 0.58 -5.79 15.73
C SER A 225 1.89 -6.08 16.46
N VAL A 226 2.89 -5.23 16.26
CA VAL A 226 4.22 -5.32 16.90
C VAL A 226 4.24 -4.62 18.26
N THR A 227 3.66 -3.42 18.34
CA THR A 227 3.77 -2.56 19.54
C THR A 227 2.71 -2.85 20.60
N LYS A 228 1.56 -3.37 20.17
CA LYS A 228 0.32 -3.51 20.97
C LYS A 228 -0.19 -2.22 21.60
N ASP A 229 0.30 -1.06 21.16
CA ASP A 229 -0.12 0.23 21.66
C ASP A 229 -1.49 0.62 21.05
N PRO A 230 -2.56 0.74 21.85
CA PRO A 230 -3.91 1.04 21.35
C PRO A 230 -3.98 2.35 20.55
N ALA A 231 -3.08 3.30 20.79
CA ALA A 231 -3.00 4.54 20.03
C ALA A 231 -2.79 4.31 18.53
N HIS A 232 -2.04 3.26 18.15
CA HIS A 232 -1.85 2.90 16.74
C HIS A 232 -3.11 2.32 16.11
N LEU A 233 -3.87 1.53 16.86
CA LEU A 233 -5.15 0.97 16.41
C LEU A 233 -6.21 2.07 16.25
N GLU A 234 -6.28 3.01 17.20
CA GLU A 234 -7.14 4.18 17.12
C GLU A 234 -6.80 5.04 15.89
N LEU A 235 -5.51 5.33 15.67
CA LEU A 235 -5.08 6.08 14.50
C LEU A 235 -5.40 5.33 13.20
N ALA A 236 -5.21 4.01 13.15
CA ALA A 236 -5.57 3.21 11.98
C ALA A 236 -7.05 3.37 11.63
N HIS A 237 -7.93 3.35 12.65
CA HIS A 237 -9.37 3.53 12.47
C HIS A 237 -9.74 4.91 11.90
N ARG A 238 -8.96 5.96 12.20
CA ARG A 238 -9.19 7.30 11.61
C ARG A 238 -9.04 7.33 10.09
N PHE A 239 -8.34 6.35 9.51
CA PHE A 239 -8.16 6.22 8.06
C PHE A 239 -9.14 5.23 7.40
N ASP A 240 -10.15 4.76 8.14
CA ASP A 240 -11.24 3.98 7.54
C ASP A 240 -12.28 4.92 6.94
N GLN A 241 -12.28 5.02 5.61
CA GLN A 241 -13.25 5.87 4.91
C GLN A 241 -14.60 5.17 4.80
N ALA A 242 -15.54 5.57 5.67
CA ALA A 242 -16.89 5.00 5.71
C ALA A 242 -17.64 5.11 4.37
N ALA A 243 -17.46 6.21 3.64
CA ALA A 243 -18.11 6.42 2.34
C ALA A 243 -17.70 5.38 1.26
N PHE A 244 -16.54 4.74 1.42
CA PHE A 244 -16.08 3.69 0.50
C PHE A 244 -16.31 2.29 1.07
N LEU A 245 -15.96 2.06 2.35
CA LEU A 245 -16.10 0.74 2.97
C LEU A 245 -17.55 0.39 3.32
N GLY A 246 -18.38 1.38 3.62
CA GLY A 246 -19.79 1.21 4.01
C GLY A 246 -20.63 0.53 2.94
N PRO A 247 -20.68 1.04 1.69
CA PRO A 247 -21.39 0.37 0.59
C PRO A 247 -20.93 -1.07 0.39
N LEU A 248 -19.61 -1.32 0.39
CA LEU A 248 -19.05 -2.66 0.23
C LEU A 248 -19.41 -3.62 1.39
N ALA A 249 -19.57 -3.10 2.61
CA ALA A 249 -20.04 -3.89 3.75
C ALA A 249 -21.55 -4.21 3.70
N LEU A 250 -22.28 -3.56 2.79
CA LEU A 250 -23.70 -3.81 2.50
C LEU A 250 -23.88 -4.54 1.16
N ASP A 251 -22.81 -5.15 0.63
CA ASP A 251 -22.79 -5.81 -0.68
C ASP A 251 -23.26 -4.89 -1.82
N HIS A 252 -22.92 -3.60 -1.74
CA HIS A 252 -23.20 -2.60 -2.77
C HIS A 252 -21.93 -2.28 -3.57
N ASP A 253 -22.00 -2.41 -4.89
CA ASP A 253 -20.89 -2.16 -5.81
C ASP A 253 -20.97 -0.75 -6.43
N ASP A 254 -20.31 0.21 -5.76
CA ASP A 254 -20.11 1.59 -6.25
C ASP A 254 -18.69 1.82 -6.78
N LEU A 255 -18.06 0.81 -7.37
CA LEU A 255 -16.66 0.90 -7.82
C LEU A 255 -16.48 1.63 -9.16
N SER A 256 -17.55 1.89 -9.90
CA SER A 256 -17.43 2.47 -11.25
C SER A 256 -17.05 3.94 -11.19
N ARG A 257 -16.14 4.35 -12.10
CA ARG A 257 -15.70 5.74 -12.35
C ARG A 257 -14.93 6.39 -11.21
N ILE A 258 -14.45 5.60 -10.24
CA ILE A 258 -13.52 6.07 -9.20
C ILE A 258 -12.10 5.56 -9.49
N HIS A 259 -11.09 6.34 -9.08
CA HIS A 259 -9.68 6.01 -9.23
C HIS A 259 -9.33 4.79 -8.38
N ALA A 260 -8.93 3.69 -9.03
CA ALA A 260 -8.87 2.36 -8.44
C ALA A 260 -7.75 2.21 -7.42
N ASN A 261 -6.55 2.68 -7.76
CA ASN A 261 -5.38 2.50 -6.92
C ASN A 261 -5.42 3.34 -5.63
N THR A 262 -6.27 4.37 -5.57
CA THR A 262 -6.62 5.04 -4.30
C THR A 262 -7.41 4.10 -3.39
N GLN A 263 -8.27 3.24 -3.94
CA GLN A 263 -9.21 2.42 -3.17
C GLN A 263 -8.65 1.08 -2.73
N ILE A 264 -7.92 0.36 -3.58
CA ILE A 264 -7.44 -1.00 -3.26
C ILE A 264 -6.58 -1.02 -1.98
N PRO A 265 -5.69 -0.06 -1.70
CA PRO A 265 -4.97 0.01 -0.43
C PRO A 265 -5.86 0.16 0.82
N LYS A 266 -7.06 0.74 0.68
CA LYS A 266 -8.05 0.79 1.76
C LYS A 266 -8.59 -0.61 2.08
N ILE A 267 -8.74 -1.45 1.04
CA ILE A 267 -9.10 -2.85 1.17
C ILE A 267 -7.96 -3.67 1.81
N CYS A 268 -6.70 -3.37 1.49
CA CYS A 268 -5.56 -3.94 2.23
C CYS A 268 -5.61 -3.55 3.72
N GLY A 269 -5.99 -2.31 4.04
CA GLY A 269 -6.24 -1.85 5.41
C GLY A 269 -7.36 -2.61 6.10
N ALA A 270 -8.51 -2.76 5.44
CA ALA A 270 -9.63 -3.58 5.92
C ALA A 270 -9.21 -5.05 6.16
N ALA A 271 -8.45 -5.62 5.24
CA ALA A 271 -7.95 -6.98 5.38
C ALA A 271 -7.03 -7.12 6.59
N ARG A 272 -6.08 -6.20 6.77
CA ARG A 272 -5.20 -6.24 7.93
C ARG A 272 -5.93 -5.98 9.23
N ARG A 273 -6.96 -5.12 9.23
CA ARG A 273 -7.83 -4.90 10.37
C ARG A 273 -8.55 -6.19 10.79
N TYR A 274 -9.07 -6.97 9.84
CA TYR A 274 -9.65 -8.28 10.14
C TYR A 274 -8.63 -9.18 10.86
N GLU A 275 -7.42 -9.32 10.32
CA GLU A 275 -6.39 -10.18 10.94
C GLU A 275 -6.01 -9.74 12.37
N VAL A 276 -6.08 -8.44 12.65
CA VAL A 276 -5.73 -7.87 13.96
C VAL A 276 -6.87 -7.95 14.97
N THR A 277 -8.10 -7.74 14.53
CA THR A 277 -9.26 -7.54 15.43
C THR A 277 -10.23 -8.73 15.45
N GLY A 278 -10.20 -9.59 14.44
CA GLY A 278 -11.14 -10.68 14.25
C GLY A 278 -12.54 -10.24 13.78
N ASP A 279 -12.76 -8.96 13.46
CA ASP A 279 -14.07 -8.45 13.06
C ASP A 279 -14.50 -8.98 11.67
N PRO A 280 -15.48 -9.89 11.60
CA PRO A 280 -15.80 -10.62 10.36
C PRO A 280 -16.33 -9.70 9.25
N ARG A 281 -16.90 -8.54 9.60
CA ARG A 281 -17.41 -7.58 8.61
C ARG A 281 -16.32 -7.16 7.62
N TYR A 282 -15.09 -6.96 8.10
CA TYR A 282 -13.98 -6.58 7.23
C TYR A 282 -13.55 -7.74 6.32
N ARG A 283 -13.62 -8.99 6.78
CA ARG A 283 -13.37 -10.16 5.93
C ARG A 283 -14.42 -10.25 4.81
N GLU A 284 -15.68 -10.04 5.13
CA GLU A 284 -16.79 -10.05 4.19
C GLU A 284 -16.65 -8.92 3.17
N THR A 285 -16.41 -7.68 3.62
CA THR A 285 -16.14 -6.52 2.76
C THR A 285 -14.99 -6.77 1.78
N VAL A 286 -13.86 -7.32 2.27
CA VAL A 286 -12.69 -7.62 1.42
C VAL A 286 -13.02 -8.71 0.40
N THR A 287 -13.77 -9.73 0.81
CA THR A 287 -14.19 -10.83 -0.07
C THR A 287 -15.14 -10.34 -1.17
N TYR A 288 -16.13 -9.52 -0.79
CA TYR A 288 -17.08 -8.91 -1.73
C TYR A 288 -16.37 -7.99 -2.73
N PHE A 289 -15.51 -7.09 -2.25
CA PHE A 289 -14.71 -6.22 -3.11
C PHE A 289 -13.89 -7.00 -4.13
N TRP A 290 -13.15 -8.03 -3.66
CA TRP A 290 -12.30 -8.83 -4.55
C TRP A 290 -13.13 -9.50 -5.65
N ASP A 291 -14.29 -10.03 -5.30
CA ASP A 291 -15.21 -10.65 -6.26
C ASP A 291 -15.69 -9.65 -7.32
N ARG A 292 -16.13 -8.45 -6.89
CA ARG A 292 -16.57 -7.38 -7.80
C ARG A 292 -15.48 -6.90 -8.76
N VAL A 293 -14.23 -6.86 -8.32
CA VAL A 293 -13.12 -6.48 -9.21
C VAL A 293 -12.73 -7.63 -10.13
N VAL A 294 -12.45 -8.82 -9.58
CA VAL A 294 -11.86 -9.92 -10.34
C VAL A 294 -12.84 -10.55 -11.32
N ASN A 295 -14.13 -10.64 -10.97
CA ASN A 295 -15.10 -11.32 -11.82
C ASN A 295 -15.80 -10.37 -12.81
N HIS A 296 -15.83 -9.06 -12.54
CA HIS A 296 -16.60 -8.12 -13.36
C HIS A 296 -15.76 -7.00 -13.99
N ARG A 297 -14.49 -6.79 -13.58
CA ARG A 297 -13.68 -5.62 -14.00
C ARG A 297 -12.21 -5.94 -14.33
N THR A 298 -11.87 -7.22 -14.45
CA THR A 298 -10.50 -7.67 -14.72
C THR A 298 -10.38 -8.22 -16.13
N TYR A 299 -9.38 -7.77 -16.87
CA TYR A 299 -9.04 -8.29 -18.20
C TYR A 299 -8.43 -9.70 -18.11
N ALA A 300 -8.29 -10.37 -19.26
CA ALA A 300 -7.71 -11.71 -19.35
C ALA A 300 -6.29 -11.81 -18.75
N THR A 301 -5.54 -10.70 -18.74
CA THR A 301 -4.18 -10.59 -18.16
C THR A 301 -4.17 -10.39 -16.64
N GLY A 302 -5.33 -10.31 -15.99
CA GLY A 302 -5.45 -10.19 -14.53
C GLY A 302 -5.41 -8.76 -13.97
N GLY A 303 -4.99 -7.77 -14.75
CA GLY A 303 -5.12 -6.36 -14.38
C GLY A 303 -6.53 -5.82 -14.63
N CYS A 304 -6.78 -4.60 -14.15
CA CYS A 304 -8.05 -3.89 -14.29
C CYS A 304 -7.80 -2.43 -14.64
N THR A 305 -8.85 -1.63 -14.82
CA THR A 305 -8.84 -0.19 -15.13
C THR A 305 -8.47 0.23 -16.55
N ASN A 306 -8.98 1.41 -16.94
CA ASN A 306 -8.53 2.18 -18.08
C ASN A 306 -8.41 3.64 -17.65
N GLY A 307 -7.22 4.25 -17.81
CA GLY A 307 -6.97 5.60 -17.29
C GLY A 307 -7.13 5.67 -15.77
N GLU A 308 -6.66 4.62 -15.06
CA GLU A 308 -6.63 4.51 -13.59
C GLU A 308 -7.98 4.34 -12.90
N ALA A 309 -9.09 4.50 -13.62
CA ALA A 309 -10.43 4.30 -13.09
C ALA A 309 -11.01 2.95 -13.52
N TRP A 310 -11.87 2.38 -12.66
CA TRP A 310 -12.73 1.27 -13.05
C TRP A 310 -13.87 1.74 -13.96
N GLY A 311 -14.17 0.95 -14.99
CA GLY A 311 -15.37 1.13 -15.80
C GLY A 311 -16.64 0.55 -15.13
N ASP A 312 -17.73 0.56 -15.88
CA ASP A 312 -18.94 -0.18 -15.53
C ASP A 312 -18.65 -1.70 -15.61
N PRO A 313 -19.26 -2.52 -14.74
CA PRO A 313 -18.99 -3.96 -14.69
C PRO A 313 -19.34 -4.64 -16.02
N ASP A 314 -18.60 -5.67 -16.39
CA ASP A 314 -18.86 -6.52 -17.56
C ASP A 314 -18.79 -5.78 -18.92
N ARG A 315 -18.15 -4.60 -18.96
CA ARG A 315 -17.98 -3.74 -20.16
C ARG A 315 -16.52 -3.56 -20.60
N LEU A 316 -15.69 -4.57 -20.39
CA LEU A 316 -14.25 -4.49 -20.63
C LEU A 316 -13.87 -4.33 -22.12
N ALA A 317 -14.64 -4.91 -23.05
CA ALA A 317 -14.34 -4.84 -24.48
C ALA A 317 -14.30 -3.39 -25.01
N ASP A 318 -15.14 -2.51 -24.45
CA ASP A 318 -15.27 -1.11 -24.86
C ASP A 318 -14.12 -0.22 -24.34
N SER A 319 -13.25 -0.78 -23.50
CA SER A 319 -12.26 -0.02 -22.73
C SER A 319 -10.81 -0.21 -23.21
N LEU A 320 -10.57 -1.01 -24.25
CA LEU A 320 -9.21 -1.29 -24.75
C LEU A 320 -8.55 -0.01 -25.30
N SER A 321 -7.40 0.35 -24.76
CA SER A 321 -6.69 1.61 -25.01
C SER A 321 -5.18 1.50 -24.74
N ALA A 322 -4.48 2.63 -24.84
CA ALA A 322 -3.08 2.78 -24.44
C ALA A 322 -2.86 2.86 -22.92
N THR A 323 -3.93 3.02 -22.14
CA THR A 323 -3.89 3.33 -20.70
C THR A 323 -4.62 2.27 -19.87
N ASN A 324 -4.75 1.05 -20.39
CA ASN A 324 -5.27 -0.06 -19.60
C ASN A 324 -4.28 -0.49 -18.52
N GLN A 325 -4.79 -1.05 -17.43
CA GLN A 325 -3.98 -1.79 -16.46
C GLN A 325 -2.83 -0.99 -15.88
N GLU A 326 -3.15 0.00 -15.06
CA GLU A 326 -2.15 0.59 -14.15
C GLU A 326 -1.52 -0.54 -13.31
N CYS A 327 -0.19 -0.66 -13.34
CA CYS A 327 0.54 -1.74 -12.67
C CYS A 327 0.30 -1.78 -11.15
N CYS A 328 0.14 -0.62 -10.49
CA CYS A 328 -0.16 -0.56 -9.05
C CYS A 328 -1.46 -1.28 -8.68
N THR A 329 -2.46 -1.25 -9.56
CA THR A 329 -3.76 -1.90 -9.29
C THR A 329 -3.57 -3.41 -9.21
N THR A 330 -2.81 -3.99 -10.15
CA THR A 330 -2.45 -5.42 -10.13
C THR A 330 -1.63 -5.75 -8.89
N TYR A 331 -0.62 -4.94 -8.55
CA TYR A 331 0.19 -5.12 -7.34
C TYR A 331 -0.67 -5.19 -6.07
N ASN A 332 -1.58 -4.22 -5.88
CA ASN A 332 -2.43 -4.17 -4.70
C ASN A 332 -3.51 -5.26 -4.73
N MET A 333 -4.05 -5.62 -5.89
CA MET A 333 -4.98 -6.76 -6.02
C MET A 333 -4.31 -8.08 -5.67
N LEU A 334 -3.03 -8.27 -5.99
CA LEU A 334 -2.27 -9.44 -5.55
C LEU A 334 -2.13 -9.47 -4.01
N LYS A 335 -1.90 -8.32 -3.36
CA LYS A 335 -1.93 -8.25 -1.88
C LYS A 335 -3.28 -8.66 -1.31
N VAL A 336 -4.40 -8.13 -1.83
CA VAL A 336 -5.76 -8.49 -1.41
C VAL A 336 -6.02 -10.00 -1.61
N THR A 337 -5.64 -10.52 -2.78
CA THR A 337 -5.77 -11.94 -3.11
C THR A 337 -5.00 -12.82 -2.14
N ARG A 338 -3.80 -12.39 -1.75
CA ARG A 338 -2.94 -13.12 -0.82
C ARG A 338 -3.53 -13.21 0.58
N TYR A 339 -4.20 -12.15 1.06
CA TYR A 339 -4.97 -12.21 2.32
C TYR A 339 -6.08 -13.27 2.23
N LEU A 340 -6.88 -13.24 1.17
CA LEU A 340 -7.99 -14.18 0.97
C LEU A 340 -7.51 -15.63 0.81
N LEU A 341 -6.40 -15.85 0.11
CA LEU A 341 -5.77 -17.16 0.00
C LEU A 341 -5.35 -17.70 1.39
N ARG A 342 -4.71 -16.88 2.22
CA ARG A 342 -4.33 -17.26 3.59
C ARG A 342 -5.53 -17.56 4.47
N TRP A 343 -6.62 -16.80 4.35
CA TRP A 343 -7.81 -16.98 5.19
C TRP A 343 -8.63 -18.21 4.82
N THR A 344 -8.59 -18.64 3.56
CA THR A 344 -9.55 -19.62 3.03
C THR A 344 -8.91 -20.88 2.47
N GLY A 345 -7.67 -20.80 1.98
CA GLY A 345 -7.05 -21.85 1.19
C GLY A 345 -7.74 -22.13 -0.15
N ALA A 346 -8.65 -21.27 -0.61
CA ALA A 346 -9.43 -21.53 -1.81
C ALA A 346 -8.61 -21.31 -3.08
N VAL A 347 -8.58 -22.34 -3.95
CA VAL A 347 -7.78 -22.40 -5.19
C VAL A 347 -8.04 -21.21 -6.13
N LYS A 348 -9.28 -20.69 -6.19
CA LYS A 348 -9.63 -19.53 -7.03
C LYS A 348 -8.75 -18.29 -6.80
N TYR A 349 -8.23 -18.13 -5.58
CA TYR A 349 -7.31 -17.03 -5.27
C TYR A 349 -5.92 -17.30 -5.84
N GLY A 350 -5.43 -18.55 -5.77
CA GLY A 350 -4.20 -18.98 -6.43
C GLY A 350 -4.27 -18.86 -7.96
N ASP A 351 -5.40 -19.26 -8.56
CA ASP A 351 -5.64 -19.13 -10.01
C ASP A 351 -5.54 -17.68 -10.49
N PHE A 352 -6.22 -16.76 -9.78
CA PHE A 352 -6.12 -15.33 -10.10
C PHE A 352 -4.70 -14.80 -9.87
N TYR A 353 -4.05 -15.19 -8.76
CA TYR A 353 -2.70 -14.74 -8.43
C TYR A 353 -1.72 -15.11 -9.55
N GLY A 354 -1.72 -16.38 -9.97
CA GLY A 354 -0.87 -16.86 -11.07
C GLY A 354 -1.14 -16.11 -12.37
N ARG A 355 -2.42 -15.96 -12.76
CA ARG A 355 -2.80 -15.24 -13.99
C ARG A 355 -2.32 -13.80 -13.98
N ALA A 356 -2.61 -13.06 -12.91
CA ALA A 356 -2.23 -11.65 -12.78
C ALA A 356 -0.73 -11.45 -12.63
N PHE A 357 -0.03 -12.38 -11.96
CA PHE A 357 1.43 -12.34 -11.84
C PHE A 357 2.12 -12.49 -13.20
N PHE A 358 1.85 -13.57 -13.93
CA PHE A 358 2.58 -13.86 -15.17
C PHE A 358 2.26 -12.87 -16.30
N ASN A 359 1.03 -12.36 -16.35
CA ASN A 359 0.59 -11.50 -17.45
C ASN A 359 0.61 -10.00 -17.10
N GLY A 360 0.38 -9.66 -15.82
CA GLY A 360 0.19 -8.28 -15.36
C GLY A 360 1.32 -7.72 -14.49
N ILE A 361 2.29 -8.54 -14.06
CA ILE A 361 3.47 -8.09 -13.29
C ILE A 361 4.77 -8.46 -14.00
N LEU A 362 5.00 -9.74 -14.31
CA LEU A 362 6.33 -10.20 -14.77
C LEU A 362 6.79 -9.47 -16.04
N GLY A 363 5.86 -9.13 -16.94
CA GLY A 363 6.13 -8.40 -18.17
C GLY A 363 6.18 -6.86 -18.03
N THR A 364 6.20 -6.30 -16.82
CA THR A 364 6.19 -4.84 -16.58
C THR A 364 7.56 -4.26 -16.25
N GLN A 365 8.62 -5.07 -16.33
CA GLN A 365 10.02 -4.65 -16.23
C GLN A 365 10.74 -4.92 -17.54
N GLU A 366 11.51 -3.94 -18.00
CA GLU A 366 12.39 -4.09 -19.15
C GLU A 366 13.60 -4.96 -18.74
N PRO A 367 13.82 -6.15 -19.35
CA PRO A 367 14.80 -7.11 -18.86
C PRO A 367 16.26 -6.61 -18.81
N GLY A 368 16.67 -5.69 -19.69
CA GLY A 368 18.05 -5.21 -19.76
C GLY A 368 18.39 -4.07 -18.80
N THR A 369 17.47 -3.12 -18.64
CA THR A 369 17.64 -1.86 -17.91
C THR A 369 16.94 -1.86 -16.55
N GLY A 370 15.96 -2.73 -16.35
CA GLY A 370 15.14 -2.78 -15.14
C GLY A 370 14.06 -1.70 -15.06
N MET A 371 13.87 -0.92 -16.13
CA MET A 371 12.88 0.16 -16.15
C MET A 371 11.46 -0.40 -16.13
N LEU A 372 10.55 0.36 -15.53
CA LEU A 372 9.21 -0.12 -15.19
C LEU A 372 8.14 0.56 -16.04
N MET A 373 7.04 -0.16 -16.25
CA MET A 373 5.85 0.34 -16.95
C MET A 373 4.87 0.97 -15.97
N TYR A 374 4.09 1.94 -16.46
CA TYR A 374 2.91 2.46 -15.76
C TYR A 374 1.64 1.70 -16.14
N TYR A 375 1.32 1.67 -17.44
CA TYR A 375 0.16 0.98 -17.99
C TYR A 375 0.60 -0.25 -18.77
N VAL A 376 -0.27 -1.27 -18.84
CA VAL A 376 -0.14 -2.43 -19.72
C VAL A 376 -1.22 -2.34 -20.82
N PRO A 377 -0.94 -1.66 -21.95
CA PRO A 377 -1.89 -1.49 -23.04
C PRO A 377 -2.42 -2.82 -23.57
N LEU A 378 -3.73 -2.85 -23.86
CA LEU A 378 -4.39 -4.01 -24.46
C LEU A 378 -4.93 -3.75 -25.86
N ALA A 379 -5.04 -2.49 -26.29
CA ALA A 379 -5.41 -2.17 -27.66
C ALA A 379 -4.32 -2.60 -28.65
N SER A 380 -4.74 -3.12 -29.80
CA SER A 380 -3.83 -3.52 -30.89
C SER A 380 -3.04 -2.33 -31.43
N GLY A 381 -1.76 -2.57 -31.77
CA GLY A 381 -0.88 -1.56 -32.38
C GLY A 381 -0.14 -0.64 -31.40
N PHE A 382 -0.41 -0.75 -30.10
CA PHE A 382 0.29 0.03 -29.08
C PHE A 382 1.60 -0.62 -28.62
N ARG A 383 2.51 0.22 -28.12
CA ARG A 383 3.78 -0.19 -27.51
C ARG A 383 3.70 -0.07 -26.00
N ARG A 384 4.57 -0.80 -25.31
CA ARG A 384 4.74 -0.74 -23.85
C ARG A 384 5.82 0.29 -23.51
N PRO A 385 5.47 1.49 -23.03
CA PRO A 385 6.47 2.47 -22.64
C PRO A 385 7.07 2.11 -21.28
N PHE A 386 8.39 2.18 -21.19
CA PHE A 386 9.11 2.10 -19.92
C PHE A 386 9.56 3.51 -19.51
N GLY A 387 9.66 3.75 -18.21
CA GLY A 387 10.19 5.01 -17.71
C GLY A 387 11.71 5.13 -17.87
N THR A 388 12.29 6.06 -17.11
CA THR A 388 13.72 6.36 -17.11
C THR A 388 14.33 6.14 -15.73
N PRO A 389 15.65 5.89 -15.62
CA PRO A 389 16.27 5.53 -14.34
C PRO A 389 16.17 6.60 -13.26
N TYR A 390 16.08 7.89 -13.67
CA TYR A 390 16.21 9.04 -12.77
C TYR A 390 15.17 10.15 -12.97
N ASN A 391 14.21 10.02 -13.91
CA ASN A 391 13.27 11.11 -14.23
C ASN A 391 11.80 10.66 -14.35
N SER A 392 11.45 9.45 -13.93
CA SER A 392 10.07 8.95 -13.95
C SER A 392 9.45 8.91 -12.56
N PHE A 393 9.84 7.92 -11.74
CA PHE A 393 9.42 7.76 -10.35
C PHE A 393 7.91 7.84 -10.09
N TRP A 394 7.08 7.45 -11.06
CA TRP A 394 5.64 7.37 -10.86
C TRP A 394 5.25 6.36 -9.77
N CYS A 395 3.98 6.32 -9.35
CA CYS A 395 3.48 5.31 -8.40
C CYS A 395 3.87 3.87 -8.82
N CYS A 396 3.74 3.54 -10.11
CA CYS A 396 4.08 2.23 -10.67
C CYS A 396 5.59 1.92 -10.64
N TYR A 397 6.45 2.94 -10.60
CA TYR A 397 7.88 2.74 -10.36
C TYR A 397 8.12 2.20 -8.95
N GLY A 398 7.42 2.76 -7.96
CA GLY A 398 7.49 2.31 -6.58
C GLY A 398 6.96 0.89 -6.38
N THR A 399 5.74 0.60 -6.82
CA THR A 399 5.18 -0.76 -6.70
C THR A 399 5.91 -1.78 -7.56
N GLY A 400 6.48 -1.35 -8.70
CA GLY A 400 7.26 -2.22 -9.56
C GLY A 400 8.52 -2.73 -8.86
N ILE A 401 9.34 -1.85 -8.29
CA ILE A 401 10.55 -2.29 -7.56
C ILE A 401 10.23 -3.20 -6.37
N GLU A 402 9.09 -3.00 -5.71
CA GLU A 402 8.61 -3.91 -4.65
C GLU A 402 8.15 -5.26 -5.20
N SER A 403 7.47 -5.28 -6.35
CA SER A 403 7.01 -6.52 -7.00
C SER A 403 8.19 -7.41 -7.34
N PHE A 404 9.22 -6.85 -7.99
CA PHE A 404 10.42 -7.59 -8.38
C PHE A 404 11.36 -7.89 -7.21
N ALA A 405 11.12 -7.33 -6.03
CA ALA A 405 11.84 -7.64 -4.79
C ALA A 405 11.27 -8.85 -4.03
N LYS A 406 10.09 -9.35 -4.42
CA LYS A 406 9.35 -10.38 -3.66
C LYS A 406 8.76 -11.50 -4.52
N LEU A 407 9.34 -11.78 -5.68
CA LEU A 407 8.85 -12.80 -6.62
C LEU A 407 8.79 -14.24 -6.04
N ASN A 408 9.36 -14.47 -4.86
CA ASN A 408 9.35 -15.76 -4.15
C ASN A 408 8.35 -15.84 -2.98
N ASP A 409 7.58 -14.77 -2.69
CA ASP A 409 6.81 -14.64 -1.44
C ASP A 409 5.47 -15.38 -1.41
N SER A 410 5.03 -15.90 -2.55
CA SER A 410 3.69 -16.49 -2.74
C SER A 410 3.72 -17.73 -3.65
N ILE A 411 4.85 -18.44 -3.69
CA ILE A 411 5.00 -19.70 -4.45
C ILE A 411 4.46 -20.88 -3.65
N TYR A 412 4.83 -20.98 -2.37
CA TYR A 412 4.48 -22.11 -1.52
C TYR A 412 3.77 -21.64 -0.26
N PHE A 413 2.85 -22.46 0.23
CA PHE A 413 2.16 -22.28 1.50
C PHE A 413 2.12 -23.60 2.27
N HIS A 414 1.87 -23.55 3.58
CA HIS A 414 1.74 -24.74 4.42
C HIS A 414 0.52 -24.66 5.35
N SER A 415 0.02 -25.83 5.74
CA SER A 415 -1.01 -25.98 6.77
C SER A 415 -0.81 -27.31 7.49
N GLY A 416 -0.41 -27.25 8.76
CA GLY A 416 0.03 -28.45 9.50
C GLY A 416 1.15 -29.18 8.76
N ASN A 417 0.92 -30.44 8.38
CA ASN A 417 1.89 -31.27 7.66
C ASN A 417 1.70 -31.25 6.13
N ALA A 418 0.85 -30.37 5.58
CA ALA A 418 0.60 -30.25 4.15
C ALA A 418 1.38 -29.08 3.53
N LEU A 419 1.98 -29.33 2.37
CA LEU A 419 2.59 -28.34 1.49
C LEU A 419 1.62 -28.05 0.34
N TYR A 420 1.39 -26.77 0.06
CA TYR A 420 0.59 -26.26 -1.05
C TYR A 420 1.53 -25.63 -2.06
N VAL A 421 1.38 -26.04 -3.32
CA VAL A 421 2.22 -25.68 -4.47
C VAL A 421 1.36 -24.99 -5.51
#